data_AF-A0A7T2GKJ8-F1
#
_entry.id   AF-A0A7T2GKJ8-F1
#
_cell.length_a   1.000
_cell.length_b   1.000
_cell.length_c   1.000
_cell.angle_alpha   90.00
_cell.angle_beta   90.00
_cell.angle_gamma   90.00
#
_symmetry.space_group_name_H-M   'P 1'
#
loop_
_entity.id
_entity.type
_entity.pdbx_description
1 polymer ?
#
loop_
_entity_poly.entity_id
_entity_poly.type
_entity_poly.pdbx_seq_one_letter_code
_entity_poly.pdbx_strand_id
1 'polypeptide(L)'
;MKGRAIPYSAEEMAWLEENRLMVISDYTVAFNARFGRNIDAKNLHALRKRKGWKTGRTGCFAKGQEPHNKGKPCAPGKGGRHPNARKTQFRKGNRTGRANLNYQPIGTERITEDGYRERKIHDGLPMQSRWQLVQRIEWEKANGPIPEGYALKCLNGDKFNTDPSNWEPIHRGVLARLNGGRFRKTIPYDAAAPELKPTIMALAKLKHAARRARDSDGSPKGRDAKQGSARSATARAARHRPETPISTPLNQEGKA
;
A
#
# COMPACT_ATOMS: atom_id res chain seq x y z
N MET A 1 37.89 -1.54 -22.22
CA MET A 1 38.98 -0.68 -22.74
C MET A 1 38.51 0.77 -22.74
N LYS A 2 39.31 1.71 -22.23
CA LYS A 2 39.01 3.15 -22.35
C LYS A 2 39.42 3.61 -23.75
N GLY A 3 38.51 4.24 -24.50
CA GLY A 3 38.82 4.77 -25.84
C GLY A 3 39.81 5.95 -25.78
N ARG A 4 40.59 6.16 -26.85
CA ARG A 4 41.50 7.30 -26.98
C ARG A 4 40.69 8.60 -27.12
N ALA A 5 41.10 9.64 -26.38
CA ALA A 5 40.48 10.96 -26.50
C ALA A 5 40.77 11.56 -27.89
N ILE A 6 39.74 12.05 -28.56
CA ILE A 6 39.87 12.76 -29.83
C ILE A 6 40.21 14.23 -29.52
N PRO A 7 41.35 14.75 -29.98
CA PRO A 7 41.72 16.15 -29.80
C PRO A 7 40.94 17.05 -30.77
N TYR A 8 40.45 18.17 -30.26
CA TYR A 8 39.77 19.22 -31.03
C TYR A 8 40.55 20.53 -30.87
N SER A 9 40.71 21.27 -31.96
CA SER A 9 41.30 22.63 -31.93
C SER A 9 40.34 23.64 -31.27
N ALA A 10 40.83 24.82 -30.93
CA ALA A 10 40.00 25.89 -30.39
C ALA A 10 38.91 26.33 -31.39
N GLU A 11 39.25 26.41 -32.67
CA GLU A 11 38.32 26.77 -33.75
C GLU A 11 37.24 25.69 -33.97
N GLU A 12 37.64 24.41 -33.94
CA GLU A 12 36.71 23.28 -34.01
C GLU A 12 35.73 23.31 -32.83
N MET A 13 36.22 23.57 -31.63
CA MET A 13 35.41 23.67 -30.42
C MET A 13 34.41 24.85 -30.47
N ALA A 14 34.83 26.02 -30.98
CA ALA A 14 33.96 27.18 -31.13
C ALA A 14 32.81 26.90 -32.12
N TRP A 15 33.13 26.31 -33.27
CA TRP A 15 32.13 25.96 -34.28
C TRP A 15 31.12 24.93 -33.75
N LEU A 16 31.62 23.92 -33.02
CA LEU A 16 30.79 22.90 -32.39
C LEU A 16 29.82 23.49 -31.35
N GLU A 17 30.29 24.47 -30.57
CA GLU A 17 29.44 25.17 -29.60
C GLU A 17 28.34 26.00 -30.28
N GLU A 18 28.70 26.78 -31.30
CA GLU A 18 27.78 27.62 -32.05
C GLU A 18 26.67 26.79 -32.72
N ASN A 19 27.03 25.65 -33.30
CA ASN A 19 26.12 24.79 -34.06
C ASN A 19 25.46 23.68 -33.22
N ARG A 20 25.52 23.80 -31.88
CA ARG A 20 25.06 22.73 -30.96
C ARG A 20 23.59 22.35 -31.09
N LEU A 21 22.74 23.20 -31.66
CA LEU A 21 21.30 22.96 -31.80
C LEU A 21 20.94 22.08 -33.00
N MET A 22 21.85 21.88 -33.95
CA MET A 22 21.62 21.03 -35.12
C MET A 22 21.33 19.58 -34.74
N VAL A 23 20.54 18.90 -35.58
CA VAL A 23 20.33 17.44 -35.49
C VAL A 23 21.69 16.75 -35.61
N ILE A 24 21.89 15.69 -34.82
CA ILE A 24 23.21 15.06 -34.69
C ILE A 24 23.77 14.52 -36.02
N SER A 25 22.89 14.08 -36.93
CA SER A 25 23.25 13.66 -38.28
C SER A 25 23.90 14.82 -39.04
N ASP A 26 23.19 15.93 -39.16
CA ASP A 26 23.55 17.07 -39.99
C ASP A 26 24.76 17.81 -39.40
N TYR A 27 24.82 17.87 -38.06
CA TYR A 27 25.93 18.40 -37.31
C TYR A 27 27.25 17.68 -37.61
N THR A 28 27.19 16.35 -37.75
CA THR A 28 28.38 15.54 -38.02
C THR A 28 28.86 15.72 -39.46
N VAL A 29 27.91 15.74 -40.41
CA VAL A 29 28.21 15.98 -41.82
C VAL A 29 28.84 17.37 -42.03
N ALA A 30 28.22 18.42 -41.46
CA ALA A 30 28.72 19.78 -41.57
C ALA A 30 30.08 19.98 -40.90
N PHE A 31 30.32 19.36 -39.73
CA PHE A 31 31.61 19.41 -39.05
C PHE A 31 32.73 18.76 -39.89
N ASN A 32 32.48 17.55 -40.38
CA ASN A 32 33.45 16.79 -41.17
C ASN A 32 33.77 17.50 -42.49
N ALA A 33 32.76 18.07 -43.15
CA ALA A 33 32.94 18.84 -44.38
C ALA A 33 33.76 20.13 -44.15
N ARG A 34 33.50 20.85 -43.05
CA ARG A 34 34.17 22.14 -42.77
C ARG A 34 35.63 22.00 -42.42
N PHE A 35 35.99 20.98 -41.63
CA PHE A 35 37.35 20.80 -41.10
C PHE A 35 38.12 19.65 -41.77
N GLY A 36 37.56 19.02 -42.81
CA GLY A 36 38.17 17.88 -43.50
C GLY A 36 38.37 16.67 -42.59
N ARG A 37 37.51 16.50 -41.58
CA ARG A 37 37.61 15.43 -40.57
C ARG A 37 36.72 14.25 -40.94
N ASN A 38 36.97 13.10 -40.30
CA ASN A 38 36.09 11.94 -40.37
C ASN A 38 35.76 11.45 -38.94
N ILE A 39 34.87 12.18 -38.26
CA ILE A 39 34.42 11.84 -36.91
C ILE A 39 33.02 11.25 -36.96
N ASP A 40 32.80 10.16 -36.22
CA ASP A 40 31.48 9.53 -36.02
C ASP A 40 30.55 10.41 -35.17
N ALA A 41 29.26 10.42 -35.52
CA ALA A 41 28.19 11.13 -34.82
C ALA A 41 28.12 10.76 -33.32
N LYS A 42 28.46 9.51 -32.97
CA LYS A 42 28.55 9.07 -31.57
C LYS A 42 29.58 9.86 -30.76
N ASN A 43 30.73 10.18 -31.36
CA ASN A 43 31.81 10.91 -30.70
C ASN A 43 31.43 12.38 -30.48
N LEU A 44 30.83 13.02 -31.47
CA LEU A 44 30.32 14.39 -31.35
C LEU A 44 29.15 14.48 -30.37
N HIS A 45 28.28 13.47 -30.33
CA HIS A 45 27.20 13.39 -29.35
C HIS A 45 27.73 13.21 -27.92
N ALA A 46 28.75 12.37 -27.73
CA ALA A 46 29.43 12.21 -26.45
C ALA A 46 30.13 13.50 -26.01
N LEU A 47 30.76 14.23 -26.95
CA LEU A 47 31.36 15.54 -26.69
C LEU A 47 30.31 16.56 -26.22
N ARG A 48 29.17 16.68 -26.92
CA ARG A 48 28.05 17.55 -26.52
C ARG A 48 27.59 17.25 -25.09
N LYS A 49 27.45 15.97 -24.73
CA LYS A 49 27.10 15.55 -23.36
C LYS A 49 28.14 15.98 -22.34
N ARG A 50 29.43 15.75 -22.60
CA ARG A 50 30.54 16.13 -21.71
C ARG A 50 30.66 17.64 -21.52
N LYS A 51 30.35 18.43 -22.56
CA LYS A 51 30.37 19.90 -22.52
C LYS A 51 29.07 20.53 -22.01
N GLY A 52 28.05 19.73 -21.72
CA GLY A 52 26.76 20.24 -21.24
C GLY A 52 25.96 21.00 -22.30
N TRP A 53 26.28 20.84 -23.58
CA TRP A 53 25.59 21.48 -24.69
C TRP A 53 24.23 20.81 -24.94
N LYS A 54 23.24 21.15 -24.12
CA LYS A 54 21.87 20.64 -24.21
C LYS A 54 21.16 21.26 -25.41
N THR A 55 20.50 20.43 -26.21
CA THR A 55 19.73 20.87 -27.39
C THR A 55 18.27 21.19 -27.08
N GLY A 56 17.85 21.05 -25.82
CA GLY A 56 16.46 21.22 -25.38
C GLY A 56 15.53 20.05 -25.73
N ARG A 57 15.99 19.08 -26.53
CA ARG A 57 15.20 17.90 -26.93
C ARG A 57 15.33 16.81 -25.85
N THR A 58 14.26 16.52 -25.14
CA THR A 58 14.25 15.55 -24.02
C THR A 58 13.76 14.17 -24.40
N GLY A 59 13.07 14.03 -25.54
CA GLY A 59 12.43 12.77 -25.96
C GLY A 59 11.24 12.37 -25.08
N CYS A 60 10.87 13.20 -24.09
CA CYS A 60 9.72 12.99 -23.22
C CYS A 60 8.49 13.70 -23.80
N PHE A 61 7.31 13.11 -23.60
CA PHE A 61 6.05 13.81 -23.82
C PHE A 61 5.90 14.95 -22.81
N ALA A 62 5.34 16.09 -23.25
CA ALA A 62 5.10 17.21 -22.35
C ALA A 62 4.02 16.84 -21.31
N LYS A 63 4.15 17.33 -20.08
CA LYS A 63 3.15 17.09 -19.03
C LYS A 63 1.81 17.67 -19.48
N GLY A 64 0.78 16.83 -19.56
CA GLY A 64 -0.56 17.22 -20.05
C GLY A 64 -0.74 17.11 -21.56
N GLN A 65 0.27 16.68 -22.31
CA GLN A 65 0.13 16.41 -23.75
C GLN A 65 -0.88 15.29 -23.97
N GLU A 66 -1.92 15.56 -24.74
CA GLU A 66 -2.87 14.53 -25.12
C GLU A 66 -2.22 13.54 -26.09
N PRO A 67 -2.32 12.22 -25.83
CA PRO A 67 -1.86 11.23 -26.78
C PRO A 67 -2.60 11.36 -28.11
N HIS A 68 -1.89 11.22 -29.22
CA HIS A 68 -2.44 11.27 -30.59
C HIS A 68 -3.60 10.27 -30.84
N ASN A 69 -3.72 9.24 -30.01
CA ASN A 69 -4.73 8.19 -30.07
C ASN A 69 -5.84 8.32 -29.01
N LYS A 70 -5.85 9.38 -28.19
CA LYS A 70 -6.88 9.59 -27.16
C LYS A 70 -8.26 9.65 -27.81
N GLY A 71 -9.20 8.84 -27.32
CA GLY A 71 -10.57 8.77 -27.83
C GLY A 71 -10.75 8.09 -29.21
N LYS A 72 -9.67 7.77 -29.93
CA LYS A 72 -9.77 7.11 -31.23
C LYS A 72 -9.84 5.59 -31.06
N PRO A 73 -10.93 4.92 -31.47
CA PRO A 73 -10.99 3.47 -31.42
C PRO A 73 -9.95 2.86 -32.38
N CYS A 74 -9.41 1.70 -32.03
CA CYS A 74 -8.55 0.96 -32.95
C CYS A 74 -9.30 0.64 -34.25
N ALA A 75 -8.61 0.69 -35.38
CA ALA A 75 -9.16 0.24 -36.67
C ALA A 75 -9.55 -1.25 -36.61
N PRO A 76 -10.56 -1.70 -37.38
CA PRO A 76 -10.87 -3.13 -37.49
C PRO A 76 -9.63 -3.90 -37.94
N GLY A 77 -9.38 -5.07 -37.34
CA GLY A 77 -8.20 -5.87 -37.67
C GLY A 77 -6.89 -5.40 -37.04
N LYS A 78 -6.85 -4.32 -36.24
CA LYS A 78 -5.62 -3.87 -35.53
C LYS A 78 -5.82 -3.78 -34.02
N GLY A 79 -4.74 -3.95 -33.27
CA GLY A 79 -4.72 -3.83 -31.80
C GLY A 79 -5.81 -4.68 -31.13
N GLY A 80 -6.56 -4.07 -30.21
CA GLY A 80 -7.67 -4.73 -29.51
C GLY A 80 -8.85 -5.16 -30.40
N ARG A 81 -8.89 -4.79 -31.68
CA ARG A 81 -9.93 -5.24 -32.63
C ARG A 81 -9.45 -6.29 -33.61
N HIS A 82 -8.19 -6.73 -33.53
CA HIS A 82 -7.68 -7.84 -34.33
C HIS A 82 -8.41 -9.16 -33.95
N PRO A 83 -8.76 -10.05 -34.90
CA PRO A 83 -9.46 -11.31 -34.63
C PRO A 83 -8.82 -12.15 -33.52
N ASN A 84 -7.48 -12.31 -33.56
CA ASN A 84 -6.74 -13.05 -32.53
C ASN A 84 -6.80 -12.40 -31.14
N ALA A 85 -6.80 -11.06 -31.05
CA ALA A 85 -6.93 -10.36 -29.77
C ALA A 85 -8.36 -10.46 -29.22
N ARG A 86 -9.38 -10.39 -30.10
CA ARG A 86 -10.79 -10.56 -29.71
C ARG A 86 -11.09 -11.95 -29.15
N LYS A 87 -10.41 -12.99 -29.65
CA LYS A 87 -10.56 -14.37 -29.14
C LYS A 87 -10.13 -14.50 -27.67
N THR A 88 -9.14 -13.73 -27.22
CA THR A 88 -8.57 -13.80 -25.87
C THR A 88 -9.08 -12.73 -24.91
N GLN A 89 -9.96 -11.84 -25.37
CA GLN A 89 -10.57 -10.82 -24.51
C GLN A 89 -11.54 -11.46 -23.51
N PHE A 90 -11.32 -11.15 -22.22
CA PHE A 90 -12.22 -11.56 -21.15
C PHE A 90 -13.59 -10.91 -21.35
N ARG A 91 -14.63 -11.74 -21.48
CA ARG A 91 -16.02 -11.27 -21.54
C ARG A 91 -16.56 -11.16 -20.13
N LYS A 92 -17.31 -10.08 -19.84
CA LYS A 92 -18.00 -9.91 -18.56
C LYS A 92 -18.91 -11.12 -18.29
N GLY A 93 -18.82 -11.70 -17.10
CA GLY A 93 -19.62 -12.86 -16.68
C GLY A 93 -19.09 -14.23 -17.16
N ASN A 94 -18.18 -14.27 -18.13
CA ASN A 94 -17.57 -15.55 -18.54
C ASN A 94 -16.36 -15.87 -17.68
N ARG A 95 -16.39 -17.05 -17.09
CA ARG A 95 -15.29 -17.61 -16.31
C ARG A 95 -14.53 -18.61 -17.19
N THR A 96 -13.30 -18.28 -17.57
CA THR A 96 -12.48 -19.12 -18.45
C THR A 96 -11.17 -19.55 -17.78
N GLY A 97 -10.55 -20.62 -18.29
CA GLY A 97 -9.26 -21.10 -17.83
C GLY A 97 -9.23 -21.50 -16.35
N ARG A 98 -8.18 -21.08 -15.64
CA ARG A 98 -7.96 -21.35 -14.20
C ARG A 98 -9.14 -20.94 -13.33
N ALA A 99 -9.83 -19.85 -13.68
CA ALA A 99 -10.98 -19.39 -12.88
C ALA A 99 -12.12 -20.42 -12.89
N ASN A 100 -12.29 -21.17 -13.99
CA ASN A 100 -13.32 -22.21 -14.06
C ASN A 100 -12.92 -23.46 -13.26
N LEU A 101 -11.66 -23.83 -13.33
CA LEU A 101 -11.12 -24.98 -12.58
C LEU A 101 -11.14 -24.75 -11.06
N ASN A 102 -10.87 -23.52 -10.62
CA ASN A 102 -10.83 -23.17 -9.19
C ASN A 102 -12.20 -22.81 -8.62
N TYR A 103 -13.25 -22.83 -9.43
CA TYR A 103 -14.57 -22.46 -8.95
C TYR A 103 -15.14 -23.53 -8.05
N GLN A 104 -15.57 -23.09 -6.87
CA GLN A 104 -16.37 -23.88 -5.97
C GLN A 104 -17.84 -23.43 -6.06
N PRO A 105 -18.82 -24.33 -6.22
CA PRO A 105 -20.23 -23.96 -6.21
C PRO A 105 -20.66 -23.31 -4.89
N ILE A 106 -21.74 -22.52 -4.93
CA ILE A 106 -22.40 -22.03 -3.71
C ILE A 106 -22.84 -23.24 -2.89
N GLY A 107 -22.59 -23.21 -1.58
CA GLY A 107 -22.81 -24.33 -0.68
C GLY A 107 -21.56 -25.18 -0.42
N THR A 108 -20.49 -25.05 -1.20
CA THR A 108 -19.22 -25.72 -0.88
C THR A 108 -18.71 -25.30 0.49
N GLU A 109 -18.26 -26.28 1.26
CA GLU A 109 -17.66 -26.07 2.57
C GLU A 109 -16.16 -26.26 2.53
N ARG A 110 -15.44 -25.51 3.36
CA ARG A 110 -14.00 -25.64 3.55
C ARG A 110 -13.64 -25.47 5.02
N ILE A 111 -12.47 -25.99 5.39
CA ILE A 111 -11.89 -25.81 6.72
C ILE A 111 -10.82 -24.71 6.63
N THR A 112 -10.87 -23.77 7.56
CA THR A 112 -9.86 -22.71 7.73
C THR A 112 -8.67 -23.23 8.52
N GLU A 113 -7.52 -22.57 8.40
CA GLU A 113 -6.31 -22.87 9.18
C GLU A 113 -6.58 -22.85 10.71
N ASP A 114 -7.48 -21.96 11.16
CA ASP A 114 -7.89 -21.85 12.55
C ASP A 114 -8.85 -22.96 13.02
N GLY A 115 -9.23 -23.88 12.15
CA GLY A 115 -10.09 -25.03 12.44
C GLY A 115 -11.59 -24.74 12.41
N TYR A 116 -12.03 -23.65 11.77
CA TYR A 116 -13.46 -23.37 11.56
C TYR A 116 -13.94 -23.83 10.20
N ARG A 117 -15.23 -24.19 10.11
CA ARG A 117 -15.91 -24.51 8.86
C ARG A 117 -16.51 -23.25 8.23
N GLU A 118 -16.21 -23.00 6.97
CA GLU A 118 -16.81 -21.93 6.17
C GLU A 118 -17.62 -22.52 5.02
N ARG A 119 -18.79 -21.94 4.74
CA ARG A 119 -19.62 -22.28 3.59
C ARG A 119 -19.64 -21.10 2.63
N LYS A 120 -19.53 -21.39 1.34
CA LYS A 120 -19.66 -20.37 0.31
C LYS A 120 -21.14 -19.98 0.15
N ILE A 121 -21.48 -18.73 0.42
CA ILE A 121 -22.86 -18.21 0.41
C ILE A 121 -23.25 -17.45 -0.87
N HIS A 122 -22.29 -16.87 -1.60
CA HIS A 122 -22.57 -16.13 -2.83
C HIS A 122 -21.34 -16.01 -3.76
N ASP A 123 -21.55 -15.47 -4.98
CA ASP A 123 -20.49 -15.23 -5.98
C ASP A 123 -20.21 -13.75 -6.31
N GLY A 124 -20.91 -12.83 -5.64
CA GLY A 124 -20.69 -11.39 -5.75
C GLY A 124 -19.31 -10.89 -5.26
N LEU A 125 -19.12 -9.57 -5.33
CA LEU A 125 -17.98 -8.88 -4.72
C LEU A 125 -18.44 -8.21 -3.41
N PRO A 126 -17.54 -8.04 -2.42
CA PRO A 126 -16.12 -8.41 -2.43
C PRO A 126 -15.90 -9.93 -2.20
N MET A 127 -14.74 -10.47 -2.60
CA MET A 127 -14.48 -11.92 -2.60
C MET A 127 -14.55 -12.55 -1.20
N GLN A 128 -14.14 -11.81 -0.16
CA GLN A 128 -14.15 -12.28 1.22
C GLN A 128 -15.57 -12.49 1.78
N SER A 129 -16.58 -11.75 1.31
CA SER A 129 -17.95 -11.93 1.80
C SER A 129 -18.62 -13.18 1.24
N ARG A 130 -18.02 -13.82 0.23
CA ARG A 130 -18.51 -15.06 -0.36
C ARG A 130 -18.49 -16.23 0.62
N TRP A 131 -17.61 -16.20 1.61
CA TRP A 131 -17.42 -17.28 2.57
C TRP A 131 -17.88 -16.81 3.94
N GLN A 132 -18.75 -17.59 4.55
CA GLN A 132 -19.30 -17.30 5.88
C GLN A 132 -19.11 -18.52 6.78
N LEU A 133 -18.71 -18.27 8.02
CA LEU A 133 -18.57 -19.30 9.05
C LEU A 133 -19.89 -20.05 9.27
N VAL A 134 -19.86 -21.38 9.18
CA VAL A 134 -21.07 -22.22 9.27
C VAL A 134 -21.73 -22.09 10.62
N GLN A 135 -20.95 -22.05 11.71
CA GLN A 135 -21.52 -21.82 13.04
C GLN A 135 -22.28 -20.50 13.16
N ARG A 136 -21.88 -19.47 12.41
CA ARG A 136 -22.61 -18.20 12.38
C ARG A 136 -23.93 -18.34 11.63
N ILE A 137 -23.92 -19.03 10.49
CA ILE A 137 -25.14 -19.31 9.70
C ILE A 137 -26.15 -20.09 10.55
N GLU A 138 -25.73 -21.20 11.17
CA GLU A 138 -26.63 -22.04 11.96
C GLU A 138 -27.10 -21.34 13.24
N TRP A 139 -26.23 -20.58 13.90
CA TRP A 139 -26.61 -19.80 15.08
C TRP A 139 -27.60 -18.69 14.74
N GLU A 140 -27.38 -17.93 13.65
CA GLU A 140 -28.28 -16.87 13.21
C GLU A 140 -29.63 -17.42 12.75
N LYS A 141 -29.65 -18.61 12.16
CA LYS A 141 -30.89 -19.32 11.80
C LYS A 141 -31.74 -19.70 13.02
N ALA A 142 -31.10 -20.04 14.14
CA ALA A 142 -31.81 -20.47 15.36
C ALA A 142 -32.16 -19.31 16.31
N ASN A 143 -31.28 -18.31 16.45
CA ASN A 143 -31.40 -17.25 17.48
C ASN A 143 -31.64 -15.85 16.90
N GLY A 144 -31.57 -15.69 15.57
CA GLY A 144 -31.61 -14.38 14.91
C GLY A 144 -30.23 -13.72 14.77
N PRO A 145 -30.15 -12.46 14.30
CA PRO A 145 -28.89 -11.82 13.98
C PRO A 145 -28.01 -11.60 15.22
N ILE A 146 -26.70 -11.81 15.09
CA ILE A 146 -25.74 -11.53 16.17
C ILE A 146 -25.71 -10.01 16.42
N PRO A 147 -25.87 -9.55 17.67
CA PRO A 147 -25.82 -8.14 18.00
C PRO A 147 -24.51 -7.46 17.60
N GLU A 148 -24.56 -6.17 17.25
CA GLU A 148 -23.37 -5.41 16.92
C GLU A 148 -22.37 -5.39 18.10
N GLY A 149 -21.09 -5.57 17.80
CA GLY A 149 -20.05 -5.65 18.82
C GLY A 149 -19.93 -7.01 19.53
N TYR A 150 -20.76 -8.00 19.19
CA TYR A 150 -20.66 -9.38 19.71
C TYR A 150 -19.93 -10.30 18.71
N ALA A 151 -19.42 -11.41 19.23
CA ALA A 151 -18.78 -12.49 18.49
C ALA A 151 -19.17 -13.84 19.12
N LEU A 152 -19.28 -14.89 18.32
CA LEU A 152 -19.59 -16.23 18.83
C LEU A 152 -18.34 -16.87 19.45
N LYS A 153 -18.48 -17.40 20.66
CA LYS A 153 -17.44 -18.19 21.34
C LYS A 153 -17.91 -19.62 21.50
N CYS A 154 -17.04 -20.55 21.11
CA CYS A 154 -17.22 -21.99 21.27
C CYS A 154 -17.13 -22.37 22.76
N LEU A 155 -18.12 -23.12 23.25
CA LEU A 155 -18.23 -23.50 24.65
C LEU A 155 -17.43 -24.78 24.94
N ASN A 156 -17.64 -25.84 24.15
CA ASN A 156 -16.99 -27.14 24.36
C ASN A 156 -15.51 -27.16 23.94
N GLY A 157 -15.08 -26.24 23.07
CA GLY A 157 -13.73 -26.17 22.50
C GLY A 157 -13.57 -26.88 21.14
N ASP A 158 -14.57 -27.67 20.74
CA ASP A 158 -14.66 -28.26 19.41
C ASP A 158 -15.26 -27.24 18.42
N LYS A 159 -14.38 -26.63 17.62
CA LYS A 159 -14.73 -25.65 16.60
C LYS A 159 -15.41 -26.26 15.37
N PHE A 160 -15.40 -27.59 15.23
CA PHE A 160 -16.06 -28.29 14.15
C PHE A 160 -17.55 -28.56 14.42
N ASN A 161 -17.93 -28.61 15.70
CA ASN A 161 -19.33 -28.69 16.10
C ASN A 161 -20.03 -27.34 15.88
N THR A 162 -20.86 -27.28 14.83
CA THR A 162 -21.62 -26.08 14.42
C THR A 162 -23.02 -26.00 15.03
N ASP A 163 -23.36 -26.87 16.00
CA ASP A 163 -24.64 -26.81 16.69
C ASP A 163 -24.79 -25.47 17.44
N PRO A 164 -25.90 -24.72 17.26
CA PRO A 164 -26.11 -23.43 17.92
C PRO A 164 -25.91 -23.46 19.44
N SER A 165 -26.21 -24.58 20.12
CA SER A 165 -26.03 -24.76 21.56
C SER A 165 -24.56 -24.71 22.01
N ASN A 166 -23.61 -24.98 21.10
CA ASN A 166 -22.18 -24.90 21.37
C ASN A 166 -21.62 -23.47 21.26
N TRP A 167 -22.41 -22.50 20.80
CA TRP A 167 -21.94 -21.16 20.51
C TRP A 167 -22.70 -20.12 21.32
N GLU A 168 -21.96 -19.33 22.10
CA GLU A 168 -22.52 -18.22 22.85
C GLU A 168 -22.07 -16.88 22.26
N PRO A 169 -22.99 -15.92 21.99
CA PRO A 169 -22.61 -14.57 21.63
C PRO A 169 -22.02 -13.85 22.84
N ILE A 170 -20.76 -13.44 22.74
CA ILE A 170 -20.08 -12.65 23.76
C ILE A 170 -19.62 -11.31 23.19
N HIS A 171 -19.65 -10.27 24.01
CA HIS A 171 -19.17 -8.96 23.59
C HIS A 171 -17.67 -9.05 23.24
N ARG A 172 -17.23 -8.45 22.12
CA ARG A 172 -15.83 -8.55 21.63
C ARG A 172 -14.78 -8.13 22.65
N GLY A 173 -15.12 -7.18 23.54
CA GLY A 173 -14.24 -6.76 24.64
C GLY A 173 -13.95 -7.83 25.71
N VAL A 174 -14.70 -8.93 25.72
CA VAL A 174 -14.49 -10.09 26.63
C VAL A 174 -13.40 -11.02 26.09
N LEU A 175 -13.22 -11.12 24.77
CA LEU A 175 -12.29 -12.05 24.11
C LEU A 175 -10.84 -11.91 24.61
N ALA A 176 -10.37 -10.67 24.77
CA ALA A 176 -9.02 -10.41 25.28
C ALA A 176 -8.80 -10.97 26.70
N ARG A 177 -9.84 -11.01 27.53
CA ARG A 177 -9.80 -11.57 28.90
C ARG A 177 -9.82 -13.09 28.86
N LEU A 178 -10.58 -13.68 27.95
CA LEU A 178 -10.63 -15.14 27.75
C LEU A 178 -9.32 -15.69 27.20
N ASN A 179 -8.56 -14.92 26.44
CA ASN A 179 -7.24 -15.31 25.93
C ASN A 179 -6.10 -15.15 26.96
N GLY A 180 -6.43 -15.04 28.25
CA GLY A 180 -5.45 -14.89 29.34
C GLY A 180 -5.07 -13.43 29.66
N GLY A 181 -5.66 -12.45 28.98
CA GLY A 181 -5.33 -11.03 29.13
C GLY A 181 -4.00 -10.65 28.46
N ARG A 182 -3.64 -9.35 28.53
CA ARG A 182 -2.46 -8.77 27.87
C ARG A 182 -1.14 -9.49 28.17
N PHE A 183 -1.02 -10.04 29.38
CA PHE A 183 0.20 -10.69 29.87
C PHE A 183 0.00 -12.17 30.21
N ARG A 184 -1.07 -12.80 29.70
CA ARG A 184 -1.40 -14.22 29.97
C ARG A 184 -1.36 -14.59 31.47
N LYS A 185 -1.80 -13.67 32.32
CA LYS A 185 -1.80 -13.84 33.79
C LYS A 185 -2.88 -14.80 34.29
N THR A 186 -3.90 -15.04 33.48
CA THR A 186 -4.98 -15.97 33.78
C THR A 186 -4.96 -17.12 32.79
N ILE A 187 -5.40 -18.29 33.24
CA ILE A 187 -5.56 -19.48 32.38
C ILE A 187 -6.45 -19.11 31.19
N PRO A 188 -5.99 -19.29 29.94
CA PRO A 188 -6.81 -19.08 28.76
C PRO A 188 -8.01 -20.04 28.77
N TYR A 189 -9.18 -19.56 28.34
CA TYR A 189 -10.41 -20.34 28.30
C TYR A 189 -10.25 -21.67 27.54
N ASP A 190 -9.55 -21.64 26.41
CA ASP A 190 -9.39 -22.81 25.54
C ASP A 190 -8.42 -23.86 26.13
N ALA A 191 -7.57 -23.46 27.08
CA ALA A 191 -6.64 -24.35 27.78
C ALA A 191 -7.18 -24.83 29.14
N ALA A 192 -8.33 -24.33 29.57
CA ALA A 192 -8.91 -24.66 30.87
C ALA A 192 -9.65 -26.00 30.83
N ALA A 193 -9.65 -26.69 31.98
CA ALA A 193 -10.47 -27.88 32.19
C ALA A 193 -11.96 -27.55 31.97
N PRO A 194 -12.77 -28.50 31.45
CA PRO A 194 -14.19 -28.26 31.15
C PRO A 194 -14.99 -27.67 32.32
N GLU A 195 -14.70 -28.13 33.53
CA GLU A 195 -15.34 -27.68 34.78
C GLU A 195 -15.07 -26.21 35.11
N LEU A 196 -13.90 -25.68 34.71
CA LEU A 196 -13.49 -24.30 34.99
C LEU A 196 -13.96 -23.31 33.91
N LYS A 197 -14.30 -23.80 32.71
CA LYS A 197 -14.72 -22.96 31.58
C LYS A 197 -15.89 -22.02 31.92
N PRO A 198 -17.01 -22.48 32.54
CA PRO A 198 -18.12 -21.61 32.90
C PRO A 198 -17.68 -20.48 33.86
N THR A 199 -16.87 -20.82 34.86
CA THR A 199 -16.36 -19.86 35.86
C THR A 199 -15.44 -18.82 35.21
N ILE A 200 -14.55 -19.24 34.31
CA ILE A 200 -13.66 -18.33 33.57
C ILE A 200 -14.47 -17.40 32.66
N MET A 201 -15.49 -17.92 31.99
CA MET A 201 -16.40 -17.13 31.15
C MET A 201 -17.14 -16.07 31.97
N ALA A 202 -17.73 -16.46 33.10
CA ALA A 202 -18.44 -15.56 34.00
C ALA A 202 -17.51 -14.47 34.55
N LEU A 203 -16.32 -14.84 35.01
CA LEU A 203 -15.30 -13.88 35.50
C LEU A 203 -14.88 -12.90 34.41
N ALA A 204 -14.71 -13.36 33.17
CA ALA A 204 -14.33 -12.51 32.04
C ALA A 204 -15.43 -11.50 31.68
N LYS A 205 -16.70 -11.94 31.68
CA LYS A 205 -17.87 -11.07 31.48
C LYS A 205 -17.98 -10.04 32.60
N LEU A 206 -17.84 -10.44 33.86
CA LEU A 206 -17.87 -9.54 35.02
C LEU A 206 -16.77 -8.48 34.96
N LYS A 207 -15.52 -8.89 34.70
CA LYS A 207 -14.38 -7.96 34.54
C LYS A 207 -14.56 -7.00 33.36
N HIS A 208 -15.30 -7.39 32.33
CA HIS A 208 -15.63 -6.51 31.23
C HIS A 208 -16.71 -5.50 31.61
N ALA A 209 -17.80 -5.95 32.22
CA ALA A 209 -18.89 -5.11 32.72
C ALA A 209 -18.38 -4.07 33.73
N ALA A 210 -17.61 -4.49 34.74
CA ALA A 210 -17.03 -3.60 35.74
C ALA A 210 -16.10 -2.54 35.12
N ARG A 211 -15.37 -2.89 34.05
CA ARG A 211 -14.53 -1.92 33.34
C ARG A 211 -15.38 -0.91 32.57
N ARG A 212 -16.42 -1.36 31.88
CA ARG A 212 -17.34 -0.48 31.15
C ARG A 212 -18.04 0.51 32.07
N ALA A 213 -18.48 0.08 33.25
CA ALA A 213 -19.09 0.95 34.25
C ALA A 213 -18.11 2.06 34.71
N ARG A 214 -16.85 1.72 34.98
CA ARG A 214 -15.83 2.72 35.34
C ARG A 214 -15.54 3.73 34.23
N ASP A 215 -15.56 3.26 32.97
CA ASP A 215 -15.32 4.11 31.81
C ASP A 215 -16.53 5.03 31.53
N SER A 216 -17.76 4.63 31.88
CA SER A 216 -18.97 5.48 31.78
C SER A 216 -19.07 6.52 32.89
N ASP A 217 -18.57 6.22 34.09
CA ASP A 217 -18.62 7.13 35.25
C ASP A 217 -17.58 8.27 35.19
N GLY A 218 -16.82 8.41 34.11
CA GLY A 218 -15.88 9.52 33.90
C GLY A 218 -14.68 9.56 34.86
N SER A 219 -14.49 8.53 35.71
CA SER A 219 -13.44 8.53 36.72
C SER A 219 -12.04 8.53 36.06
N PRO A 220 -11.15 9.48 36.41
CA PRO A 220 -9.90 9.65 35.69
C PRO A 220 -9.03 8.41 35.82
N LYS A 221 -8.47 7.96 34.69
CA LYS A 221 -7.49 6.86 34.65
C LYS A 221 -6.33 7.20 35.60
N GLY A 222 -6.30 6.55 36.77
CA GLY A 222 -5.14 6.53 37.64
C GLY A 222 -3.94 6.03 36.84
N ARG A 223 -3.10 6.95 36.39
CA ARG A 223 -1.76 6.63 35.88
C ARG A 223 -0.92 6.46 37.12
N ASP A 224 -0.39 5.25 37.30
CA ASP A 224 0.58 4.95 38.34
C ASP A 224 1.70 6.00 38.31
N ALA A 225 1.74 6.83 39.36
CA ALA A 225 2.81 7.76 39.61
C ALA A 225 4.08 6.96 39.92
N LYS A 226 4.88 6.66 38.89
CA LYS A 226 6.28 6.28 39.11
C LYS A 226 6.99 7.50 39.71
N GLN A 227 7.27 7.42 41.01
CA GLN A 227 8.20 8.30 41.71
C GLN A 227 9.56 8.27 41.00
N GLY A 228 9.84 9.32 40.22
CA GLY A 228 11.14 9.58 39.63
C GLY A 228 11.93 10.48 40.55
N SER A 229 12.85 9.86 41.30
CA SER A 229 13.86 10.48 42.15
C SER A 229 14.59 11.64 41.45
N ALA A 230 14.62 12.79 42.12
CA ALA A 230 15.38 13.96 41.71
C ALA A 230 16.90 13.71 41.87
N ARG A 231 17.66 13.87 40.79
CA ARG A 231 19.11 14.12 40.85
C ARG A 231 19.50 15.25 39.90
N SER A 232 19.75 16.41 40.51
CA SER A 232 20.76 17.43 40.21
C SER A 232 21.13 17.69 38.75
N ALA A 233 20.65 18.82 38.22
CA ALA A 233 21.22 19.47 37.03
C ALA A 233 22.14 20.62 37.48
N THR A 234 23.45 20.40 37.40
CA THR A 234 24.48 21.43 37.54
C THR A 234 24.76 22.04 36.16
N ALA A 235 24.95 23.36 36.18
CA ALA A 235 25.08 24.26 35.04
C ALA A 235 26.11 23.86 33.97
N ARG A 236 25.80 24.20 32.71
CA ARG A 236 26.83 24.57 31.72
C ARG A 236 26.31 25.65 30.77
N ALA A 237 26.95 26.81 30.87
CA ALA A 237 26.74 27.98 30.06
C ALA A 237 27.37 27.85 28.66
N ALA A 238 26.93 28.80 27.80
CA ALA A 238 27.60 29.34 26.61
C ALA A 238 27.38 28.63 25.26
N ARG A 239 26.57 29.26 24.38
CA ARG A 239 27.09 30.23 23.38
C ARG A 239 25.94 30.78 22.53
N HIS A 240 25.67 32.08 22.70
CA HIS A 240 24.83 32.91 21.83
C HIS A 240 25.67 33.36 20.63
N ARG A 241 25.14 33.25 19.41
CA ARG A 241 25.64 33.93 18.21
C ARG A 241 24.48 34.78 17.67
N PRO A 242 24.62 36.10 17.52
CA PRO A 242 23.54 36.95 17.04
C PRO A 242 23.36 36.83 15.52
N GLU A 243 22.10 36.81 15.09
CA GLU A 243 21.68 36.88 13.70
C GLU A 243 21.87 38.29 13.14
N THR A 244 22.46 38.40 11.96
CA THR A 244 22.51 39.63 11.16
C THR A 244 21.28 39.70 10.25
N PRO A 245 20.53 40.81 10.23
CA PRO A 245 19.34 40.95 9.38
C PRO A 245 19.73 41.22 7.92
N ILE A 246 19.09 40.47 7.01
CA ILE A 246 19.20 40.64 5.56
C ILE A 246 18.32 41.83 5.14
N SER A 247 18.96 42.82 4.54
CA SER A 247 18.35 44.01 3.95
C SER A 247 17.66 43.66 2.62
N THR A 248 16.35 43.90 2.55
CA THR A 248 15.55 43.85 1.31
C THR A 248 15.72 45.15 0.54
N PRO A 249 16.11 45.15 -0.76
CA PRO A 249 16.00 46.34 -1.57
C PRO A 249 14.60 46.49 -2.17
N LEU A 250 14.05 47.67 -1.88
CA LEU A 250 12.92 48.34 -2.51
C LEU A 250 13.14 48.41 -4.04
N ASN A 251 12.13 48.06 -4.84
CA ASN A 251 12.11 48.43 -6.26
C ASN A 251 10.77 49.07 -6.58
N GLN A 252 10.77 50.40 -6.65
CA GLN A 252 9.77 51.23 -7.32
C GLN A 252 10.42 51.76 -8.59
N GLU A 253 9.74 51.58 -9.72
CA GLU A 253 9.76 52.32 -11.00
C GLU A 253 9.05 51.38 -12.00
N GLY A 254 7.90 51.66 -12.61
CA GLY A 254 7.34 52.94 -13.01
C GLY A 254 7.80 53.29 -14.42
N LYS A 255 7.13 52.78 -15.46
CA LYS A 255 6.99 53.45 -16.77
C LYS A 255 5.98 52.75 -17.70
N ALA A 256 5.02 53.58 -18.13
CA ALA A 256 4.21 53.62 -19.35
C ALA A 256 3.98 52.34 -20.16
#